data_AF-A0A946KXU1-F1
#
_entry.id   AF-A0A946KXU1-F1
#
_cell.length_a   1.000
_cell.length_b   1.000
_cell.length_c   1.000
_cell.angle_alpha   90.00
_cell.angle_beta   90.00
_cell.angle_gamma   90.00
#
_symmetry.space_group_name_H-M   'P 1'
#
loop_
_entity.id
_entity.type
_entity.pdbx_description
1 polymer ?
#
loop_
_entity_poly.entity_id
_entity_poly.type
_entity_poly.pdbx_seq_one_letter_code
_entity_poly.pdbx_strand_id
1 'polypeptide(L)' 'MNSEYDKNIHPEYLNILKFDGTKDALTKSINLISELEKDFLIEIIQFSQEKVKEESLKTLHDRILKVI' A
#
# COMPACT_ATOMS: atom_id res chain seq x y z
N MET A 1 5.96 11.42 7.28
CA MET A 1 5.27 10.63 6.22
C MET A 1 6.33 9.88 5.45
N ASN A 2 6.17 8.57 5.27
CA ASN A 2 7.08 7.78 4.43
C ASN A 2 6.48 7.76 3.02
N SER A 3 6.90 8.71 2.18
CA SER A 3 6.35 8.90 0.82
C SER A 3 6.53 7.68 -0.07
N GLU A 4 7.56 6.87 0.19
CA GLU A 4 7.85 5.64 -0.55
C GLU A 4 6.91 4.50 -0.17
N TYR A 5 6.42 4.49 1.07
CA TYR A 5 5.40 3.56 1.53
C TYR A 5 4.00 4.02 1.10
N ASP A 6 3.72 5.33 1.23
CA ASP A 6 2.39 5.89 1.00
C ASP A 6 1.97 5.82 -0.49
N LYS A 7 2.92 5.80 -1.44
CA LYS A 7 2.63 5.80 -2.89
C LYS A 7 1.92 4.55 -3.42
N ASN A 8 1.99 3.45 -2.68
CA ASN A 8 1.36 2.17 -3.05
C ASN A 8 -0.01 1.99 -2.38
N ILE A 9 -0.46 2.98 -1.60
CA ILE A 9 -1.76 2.96 -0.92
C ILE A 9 -2.73 3.81 -1.73
N HIS A 10 -3.93 3.27 -1.96
CA HIS A 10 -4.98 4.01 -2.63
C HIS A 10 -5.32 5.29 -1.84
N PRO A 11 -5.29 6.49 -2.47
CA PRO A 11 -5.40 7.76 -1.75
C PRO A 11 -6.66 7.90 -0.91
N GLU A 12 -7.79 7.39 -1.41
CA GLU A 12 -9.09 7.46 -0.72
C GLU A 12 -9.15 6.57 0.52
N TYR A 13 -8.30 5.55 0.59
CA TYR A 13 -8.28 4.56 1.67
C TYR A 13 -7.08 4.73 2.60
N LEU A 14 -6.34 5.84 2.49
CA LEU A 14 -5.12 6.07 3.26
C LEU A 14 -5.36 6.10 4.77
N ASN A 15 -6.49 6.66 5.22
CA ASN A 15 -6.86 6.68 6.64
C ASN A 15 -7.26 5.32 7.20
N ILE A 16 -7.51 4.35 6.32
CA ILE A 16 -8.02 3.02 6.66
C ILE A 16 -6.89 1.98 6.58
N LEU A 17 -6.11 2.04 5.49
CA LEU A 17 -5.10 1.04 5.15
C LEU A 17 -3.72 1.39 5.72
N LYS A 18 -3.47 2.63 6.12
CA LYS A 18 -2.17 3.04 6.63
C LYS A 18 -1.93 2.46 8.01
N PHE A 19 -0.91 1.61 8.10
CA PHE A 19 -0.47 1.07 9.37
C PHE A 19 0.33 2.13 10.15
N ASP A 20 -0.13 2.47 11.35
CA ASP A 20 0.50 3.50 12.20
C ASP A 20 1.59 2.95 13.14
N GLY A 21 1.83 1.63 13.14
CA GLY A 21 2.86 0.97 13.94
C GLY A 21 2.46 0.66 15.39
N THR A 22 1.24 0.99 15.81
CA THR A 22 0.76 0.67 17.16
C THR A 22 0.32 -0.79 17.28
N LYS A 23 0.39 -1.33 18.51
CA LYS A 23 0.00 -2.72 18.81
C LYS A 23 -1.44 -3.02 18.40
N ASP A 24 -2.33 -2.04 18.55
CA ASP A 24 -3.76 -2.19 18.25
C ASP A 24 -4.08 -1.95 16.77
N ALA A 25 -3.21 -1.27 16.02
CA ALA A 25 -3.49 -0.94 14.62
C ALA A 25 -3.60 -2.17 13.74
N LEU A 26 -2.85 -3.24 14.02
CA LEU A 26 -2.89 -4.44 13.17
C LEU A 26 -4.27 -5.09 13.25
N THR A 27 -4.77 -5.30 14.47
CA THR A 27 -6.10 -5.86 14.70
C THR A 27 -7.19 -4.97 14.12
N LYS A 28 -7.09 -3.65 14.30
CA LYS A 28 -8.05 -2.70 13.72
C LYS A 28 -8.07 -2.75 12.20
N SER A 29 -6.91 -2.74 11.54
CA SER A 29 -6.81 -2.84 10.09
C SER A 29 -7.38 -4.16 9.58
N ILE A 30 -7.10 -5.29 10.24
CA ILE A 30 -7.63 -6.60 9.86
C ILE A 30 -9.17 -6.62 9.95
N ASN A 31 -9.72 -6.16 11.07
CA ASN A 31 -11.18 -6.12 11.26
C ASN A 31 -11.85 -5.22 10.21
N LEU A 32 -11.27 -4.05 9.96
CA LEU A 32 -11.83 -3.11 8.99
C LEU A 32 -11.80 -3.68 7.56
N ILE A 33 -10.70 -4.33 7.15
CA ILE A 33 -10.62 -5.03 5.87
C ILE A 33 -11.67 -6.14 5.77
N SER A 34 -11.95 -6.85 6.87
CA SER A 34 -12.96 -7.93 6.87
C SER A 34 -14.40 -7.42 6.70
N GLU A 35 -14.65 -6.13 6.96
CA GLU A 35 -15.95 -5.47 6.83
C GLU A 35 -16.13 -4.77 5.47
N LEU A 36 -15.07 -4.67 4.65
CA LEU A 36 -15.15 -4.02 3.33
C LEU A 36 -15.95 -4.86 2.33
N GLU A 37 -16.75 -4.18 1.52
CA GLU A 37 -17.43 -4.82 0.40
C GLU A 37 -16.41 -5.32 -0.63
N LYS A 38 -16.77 -6.43 -1.29
CA LYS A 38 -15.89 -7.11 -2.24
C LYS A 38 -15.39 -6.20 -3.37
N ASP A 39 -16.25 -5.30 -3.86
CA ASP A 39 -15.91 -4.42 -4.97
C ASP A 39 -14.81 -3.41 -4.57
N PHE A 40 -14.86 -2.89 -3.33
CA PHE A 40 -13.80 -2.04 -2.79
C PHE A 40 -12.48 -2.80 -2.62
N LEU A 41 -12.54 -4.05 -2.16
CA LEU A 41 -11.32 -4.88 -2.07
C LEU A 41 -10.67 -5.09 -3.44
N ILE A 42 -11.48 -5.30 -4.49
CA ILE A 42 -10.97 -5.44 -5.86
C ILE A 42 -10.29 -4.16 -6.32
N GLU A 43 -10.87 -3.00 -6.08
CA GLU A 43 -10.30 -1.70 -6.43
C GLU A 43 -8.94 -1.47 -5.75
N ILE A 44 -8.86 -1.71 -4.43
CA ILE A 44 -7.62 -1.59 -3.65
C ILE A 44 -6.53 -2.50 -4.20
N ILE A 45 -6.87 -3.75 -4.53
CA ILE A 45 -5.94 -4.73 -5.08
C ILE A 45 -5.46 -4.30 -6.47
N GLN A 46 -6.36 -3.87 -7.35
CA GLN A 46 -6.02 -3.44 -8.71
C GLN A 46 -5.07 -2.25 -8.69
N PHE A 47 -5.38 -1.20 -7.91
CA PHE A 47 -4.52 -0.04 -7.75
C PHE A 47 -3.11 -0.43 -7.28
N SER A 48 -3.04 -1.26 -6.23
CA SER A 48 -1.75 -1.70 -5.68
C SER A 48 -0.94 -2.49 -6.72
N GLN A 49 -1.59 -3.36 -7.49
CA GLN A 49 -0.95 -4.12 -8.55
C GLN A 49 -0.45 -3.24 -9.70
N GLU A 50 -1.17 -2.18 -10.08
CA GLU A 50 -0.74 -1.22 -11.08
C GLU A 50 0.51 -0.45 -10.63
N LYS A 51 0.51 0.04 -9.38
CA LYS A 51 1.66 0.76 -8.81
C LYS A 51 2.91 -0.11 -8.75
N VAL A 52 2.77 -1.36 -8.30
CA VAL A 52 3.88 -2.32 -8.26
C VAL A 52 4.39 -2.67 -9.66
N LYS A 53 3.52 -2.72 -10.68
CA LYS A 53 3.92 -2.93 -12.08
C LYS A 53 4.73 -1.75 -12.62
N GLU A 54 4.33 -0.52 -12.31
CA GLU A 54 5.07 0.71 -12.67
C GLU A 54 6.46 0.74 -12.01
N GLU A 55 6.60 0.15 -10.82
CA GLU A 55 7.89 0.02 -10.14
C GLU A 55 8.83 -1.07 -10.72
N SER A 56 8.43 -1.78 -11.77
CA SER A 56 9.20 -2.92 -12.29
C SER A 56 10.52 -2.53 -12.98
N LEU A 57 11.54 -3.37 -12.76
CA LEU A 57 12.95 -3.39 -13.21
C LEU A 57 13.74 -2.07 -13.23
N LYS A 58 13.21 -1.02 -13.85
CA LYS A 58 13.85 0.29 -14.02
C LYS A 58 14.09 0.99 -12.67
N THR A 59 13.06 1.08 -11.84
CA THR A 59 13.16 1.64 -10.48
C THR A 59 13.91 0.74 -9.50
N LEU A 60 13.90 -0.58 -9.71
CA LEU A 60 14.73 -1.50 -8.93
C LEU A 60 16.22 -1.33 -9.27
N HIS A 61 16.55 -1.20 -10.55
CA HIS A 61 17.90 -0.92 -11.03
C HIS A 61 18.42 0.42 -10.51
N ASP A 62 17.62 1.49 -10.62
CA ASP A 62 17.97 2.82 -10.09
C ASP A 62 18.18 2.82 -8.57
N ARG A 63 17.40 2.02 -7.82
CA ARG A 63 17.58 1.86 -6.36
C ARG A 63 18.85 1.11 -6.00
N ILE A 64 19.20 0.06 -6.76
CA ILE A 64 20.46 -0.66 -6.56
C ILE A 64 21.65 0.27 -6.84
N LEU A 65 21.60 1.06 -7.92
CA LEU A 65 22.65 2.03 -8.26
C LEU A 65 22.78 3.18 -7.25
N LYS A 66 21.71 3.58 -6.56
CA LYS A 66 21.77 4.65 -5.55
C LYS A 66 22.46 4.25 -4.24
N VAL A 67 22.62 2.95 -4.00
CA VAL A 67 23.20 2.41 -2.76
C VAL A 67 24.68 2.04 -2.93
N ILE A 68 25.13 1.84 -4.18
CA ILE A 68 26.52 1.50 -4.55
C ILE A 68 27.27 2.79 -4.89
#